data_AF-A0A6P3I827-F1
#
_entry.id   AF-A0A6P3I827-F1
#
_cell.length_a   1.000
_cell.length_b   1.000
_cell.length_c   1.000
_cell.angle_alpha   90.00
_cell.angle_beta   90.00
_cell.angle_gamma   90.00
#
_symmetry.space_group_name_H-M   'P 1'
#
loop_
_entity.id
_entity.type
_entity.pdbx_description
1 polymer ?
#
loop_
_entity_poly.entity_id
_entity_poly.type
_entity_poly.pdbx_seq_one_letter_code
_entity_poly.pdbx_strand_id
1 'polypeptide(L)'
;MALPVGLLSVSVYWLHSVAGLQHGGGKCFFPFRYRDGIFHDCVQFRVKHKWCSLNETYQGYWKYCSEEDFAKCVFPFWYRHLIYWGCTEDGDSFGKAWCSLTRNYNKDRVWKYCD
;
A
#
# COMPACT_ATOMS: atom_id res chain seq x y z
N MET A 1 19.03 41.82 -40.83
CA MET A 1 18.97 40.36 -40.54
C MET A 1 19.10 40.20 -39.04
N ALA A 2 17.97 40.33 -38.34
CA ALA A 2 17.90 40.29 -36.88
C ALA A 2 17.38 38.90 -36.48
N LEU A 3 18.16 38.19 -35.66
CA LEU A 3 17.72 36.98 -34.96
C LEU A 3 17.02 37.43 -33.68
N PRO A 4 15.77 37.02 -33.40
CA PRO A 4 15.13 37.42 -32.16
C PRO A 4 15.64 36.58 -31.00
N VAL A 5 15.86 37.31 -29.91
CA VAL A 5 16.29 36.92 -28.57
C VAL A 5 15.20 36.07 -27.91
N GLY A 6 15.63 35.22 -26.97
CA GLY A 6 14.83 34.21 -26.30
C GLY A 6 13.51 34.69 -25.68
N LEU A 7 12.49 33.86 -25.85
CA LEU A 7 11.22 33.92 -25.14
C LEU A 7 11.28 32.94 -23.95
N LEU A 8 11.68 33.45 -22.79
CA LEU A 8 11.32 32.86 -21.50
C LEU A 8 9.89 33.30 -21.14
N SER A 9 9.14 32.39 -20.52
CA SER A 9 7.72 32.49 -20.12
C SER A 9 6.77 32.45 -21.33
N VAL A 10 6.00 31.40 -21.56
CA VAL A 10 4.85 30.99 -20.73
C VAL A 10 4.59 29.50 -20.96
N SER A 11 4.67 28.69 -19.89
CA SER A 11 3.76 27.56 -19.58
C SER A 11 4.35 26.58 -18.55
N VAL A 12 4.89 27.08 -17.43
CA VAL A 12 5.05 26.27 -16.20
C VAL A 12 3.67 25.82 -15.68
N TYR A 13 2.60 26.50 -16.12
CA TYR A 13 1.20 26.09 -15.91
C TYR A 13 0.72 24.92 -16.79
N TRP A 14 1.56 24.37 -17.68
CA TRP A 14 1.29 23.09 -18.37
C TRP A 14 1.93 21.88 -17.67
N LEU A 15 2.66 22.06 -16.56
CA LEU A 15 3.23 20.95 -15.80
C LEU A 15 2.37 20.52 -14.60
N HIS A 16 1.42 21.32 -14.15
CA HIS A 16 0.66 21.05 -12.91
C HIS A 16 -0.70 20.37 -13.13
N SER A 17 -1.08 20.03 -14.36
CA SER A 17 -2.42 19.48 -14.65
C SER A 17 -2.44 18.16 -15.43
N VAL A 18 -1.30 17.51 -15.67
CA VAL A 18 -1.22 16.29 -16.52
C VAL A 18 -0.71 15.02 -15.82
N ALA A 19 -0.59 15.01 -14.49
CA ALA A 19 -0.22 13.81 -13.72
C ALA A 19 -1.41 13.19 -12.95
N GLY A 20 -2.64 13.36 -13.42
CA GLY A 20 -3.86 13.01 -12.67
C GLY A 20 -4.65 11.79 -13.16
N LEU A 21 -4.31 11.19 -14.29
CA LEU A 21 -5.11 10.10 -14.87
C LEU A 21 -4.20 9.05 -15.54
N GLN A 22 -3.58 8.19 -14.73
CA GLN A 22 -2.94 6.98 -15.27
C GLN A 22 -4.02 5.91 -15.49
N HIS A 23 -4.45 5.77 -16.74
CA HIS A 23 -5.25 4.64 -17.21
C HIS A 23 -4.39 3.35 -17.19
N GLY A 24 -4.80 2.37 -16.38
CA GLY A 24 -4.32 0.99 -16.41
C GLY A 24 -3.17 0.66 -15.46
N GLY A 25 -3.48 0.15 -14.26
CA GLY A 25 -2.51 -0.55 -13.40
C GLY A 25 -2.06 0.19 -12.14
N GLY A 26 -2.98 0.84 -11.40
CA GLY A 26 -2.64 1.40 -10.09
C GLY A 26 -2.18 0.34 -9.08
N LYS A 27 -1.28 0.72 -8.17
CA LYS A 27 -0.86 -0.12 -7.03
C LYS A 27 -1.87 -0.03 -5.91
N CYS A 28 -2.03 -1.11 -5.14
CA CYS A 28 -2.79 -1.06 -3.90
C CYS A 28 -2.22 -0.02 -2.94
N PHE A 29 -3.10 0.76 -2.34
CA PHE A 29 -2.74 1.72 -1.30
C PHE A 29 -2.96 1.06 0.06
N PHE A 30 -1.90 0.85 0.84
CA PHE A 30 -2.02 0.33 2.20
C PHE A 30 -1.46 1.32 3.22
N PRO A 31 -2.17 1.55 4.35
CA PRO A 31 -3.54 1.09 4.60
C PRO A 31 -4.58 1.88 3.80
N PHE A 32 -5.70 1.26 3.39
CA PHE A 32 -6.85 1.96 2.82
C PHE A 32 -8.10 1.86 3.70
N ARG A 33 -8.96 2.86 3.61
CA ARG A 33 -10.24 2.98 4.30
C ARG A 33 -11.35 2.54 3.36
N TYR A 34 -12.19 1.63 3.82
CA TYR A 34 -13.39 1.20 3.13
C TYR A 34 -14.51 0.94 4.14
N ARG A 35 -15.62 1.67 4.00
CA ARG A 35 -16.69 1.74 5.03
C ARG A 35 -16.06 2.14 6.37
N ASP A 36 -16.42 1.47 7.46
CA ASP A 36 -15.90 1.74 8.81
C ASP A 36 -14.60 0.97 9.14
N GLY A 37 -13.91 0.45 8.11
CA GLY A 37 -12.71 -0.38 8.25
C GLY A 37 -11.45 0.26 7.66
N ILE A 38 -10.30 -0.07 8.25
CA ILE A 38 -8.96 0.21 7.74
C ILE A 38 -8.30 -1.12 7.40
N PHE A 39 -7.81 -1.26 6.17
CA PHE A 39 -7.28 -2.51 5.66
C PHE A 39 -5.84 -2.34 5.22
N HIS A 40 -4.99 -3.25 5.71
CA HIS A 40 -3.56 -3.27 5.45
C HIS A 40 -3.16 -4.33 4.43
N ASP A 41 -4.12 -5.07 3.87
CA ASP A 41 -3.91 -6.10 2.86
C ASP A 41 -5.15 -6.20 1.96
N CYS A 42 -5.06 -6.97 0.89
CA CYS A 42 -6.17 -7.30 0.01
C CYS A 42 -7.32 -7.97 0.75
N VAL A 43 -8.53 -7.46 0.56
CA VAL A 43 -9.73 -7.87 1.31
C VAL A 43 -10.66 -8.74 0.47
N GLN A 44 -11.47 -9.56 1.15
CA GLN A 44 -12.49 -10.40 0.53
C GLN A 44 -13.84 -10.22 1.23
N PHE A 45 -14.85 -9.74 0.48
CA PHE A 45 -16.22 -9.60 1.00
C PHE A 45 -17.21 -10.31 0.10
N ARG A 46 -17.54 -11.57 0.39
CA ARG A 46 -18.57 -12.36 -0.33
C ARG A 46 -18.33 -12.48 -1.85
N VAL A 47 -17.11 -12.18 -2.31
CA VAL A 47 -16.67 -12.30 -3.70
C VAL A 47 -15.58 -13.34 -3.81
N LYS A 48 -15.46 -13.95 -4.99
CA LYS A 48 -14.46 -14.99 -5.26
C LYS A 48 -13.02 -14.45 -5.25
N HIS A 49 -12.82 -13.18 -5.62
CA HIS A 49 -11.50 -12.57 -5.78
C HIS A 49 -11.24 -11.48 -4.74
N LYS A 50 -10.02 -11.43 -4.21
CA LYS A 50 -9.57 -10.37 -3.30
C LYS A 50 -9.31 -9.08 -4.07
N TRP A 51 -9.49 -7.94 -3.41
CA TRP A 51 -9.31 -6.62 -4.02
C TRP A 51 -8.69 -5.62 -3.06
N CYS A 52 -8.24 -4.49 -3.59
CA CYS A 52 -7.69 -3.37 -2.82
C CYS A 52 -8.13 -2.03 -3.41
N SER A 53 -8.15 -0.97 -2.59
CA SER A 53 -8.28 0.39 -3.12
C SER A 53 -6.93 0.91 -3.61
N LEU A 54 -6.99 1.78 -4.62
CA LEU A 54 -5.82 2.45 -5.18
C LEU A 54 -5.51 3.77 -4.45
N ASN A 55 -6.38 4.21 -3.54
CA ASN A 55 -6.27 5.45 -2.78
C ASN A 55 -6.44 5.17 -1.28
N GLU A 56 -6.02 6.10 -0.42
CA GLU A 56 -6.19 5.99 1.03
C GLU A 56 -7.65 5.81 1.45
N THR A 57 -8.58 6.55 0.85
CA THR A 57 -10.00 6.39 1.09
C THR A 57 -10.68 5.91 -0.18
N TYR A 58 -11.42 4.81 -0.09
CA TYR A 58 -12.13 4.24 -1.23
C TYR A 58 -13.13 5.24 -1.82
N GLN A 59 -12.85 5.66 -3.06
CA GLN A 59 -13.67 6.60 -3.84
C GLN A 59 -14.08 6.03 -5.20
N GLY A 60 -14.03 4.70 -5.35
CA GLY A 60 -14.31 4.00 -6.61
C GLY A 60 -13.07 3.58 -7.40
N TYR A 61 -11.87 3.93 -6.95
CA TYR A 61 -10.60 3.45 -7.50
C TYR A 61 -10.15 2.18 -6.79
N TRP A 62 -10.24 1.04 -7.48
CA TRP A 62 -9.90 -0.28 -6.96
C TRP A 62 -9.43 -1.22 -8.07
N LYS A 63 -8.78 -2.33 -7.68
CA LYS A 63 -8.49 -3.45 -8.57
C LYS A 63 -8.58 -4.79 -7.84
N TYR A 64 -8.71 -5.87 -8.61
CA TYR A 64 -8.46 -7.22 -8.08
C TYR A 64 -6.98 -7.42 -7.81
N CYS A 65 -6.67 -8.09 -6.71
CA CYS A 65 -5.30 -8.37 -6.33
C CYS A 65 -4.74 -9.56 -7.11
N SER A 66 -3.51 -9.41 -7.59
CA SER A 66 -2.60 -10.50 -7.95
C SER A 66 -1.63 -10.79 -6.79
N GLU A 67 -0.76 -11.79 -6.92
CA GLU A 67 0.19 -12.20 -5.87
C GLU A 67 1.15 -11.07 -5.43
N GLU A 68 1.47 -10.16 -6.34
CA GLU A 68 2.32 -9.00 -6.07
C GLU A 68 1.63 -7.91 -5.24
N ASP A 69 0.30 -7.88 -5.22
CA ASP A 69 -0.51 -6.86 -4.57
C ASP A 69 -0.70 -7.10 -3.08
N PHE A 70 -0.46 -8.32 -2.60
CA PHE A 70 -0.57 -8.60 -1.17
C PHE A 70 0.46 -7.82 -0.38
N ALA A 71 0.00 -7.31 0.76
CA ALA A 71 0.82 -6.54 1.67
C ALA A 71 2.09 -7.30 2.05
N LYS A 72 3.22 -6.61 1.97
CA LYS A 72 4.52 -7.17 2.34
C LYS A 72 4.76 -6.92 3.83
N CYS A 73 5.51 -7.83 4.43
CA CYS A 73 5.99 -7.66 5.79
C CYS A 73 6.78 -6.36 5.91
N VAL A 74 6.63 -5.66 7.03
CA VAL A 74 7.43 -4.49 7.35
C VAL A 74 8.58 -4.93 8.23
N PHE A 75 9.81 -4.69 7.77
CA PHE A 75 11.02 -4.98 8.55
C PHE A 75 11.86 -3.71 8.77
N PRO A 76 12.48 -3.55 9.95
CA PRO A 76 12.23 -4.35 11.15
C PRO A 76 10.90 -4.00 11.82
N PHE A 77 10.27 -4.96 12.50
CA PHE A 77 9.08 -4.71 13.31
C PHE A 77 9.29 -5.06 14.79
N TRP A 78 8.54 -4.36 15.64
CA TRP A 78 8.60 -4.50 17.09
C TRP A 78 7.49 -5.41 17.59
N TYR A 79 7.84 -6.50 18.27
CA TYR A 79 6.90 -7.38 18.95
C TYR A 79 7.40 -7.69 20.37
N ARG A 80 6.55 -7.44 21.36
CA ARG A 80 6.88 -7.43 22.79
C ARG A 80 8.13 -6.58 23.04
N HIS A 81 9.22 -7.19 23.52
CA HIS A 81 10.47 -6.51 23.83
C HIS A 81 11.58 -6.79 22.79
N LEU A 82 11.21 -7.35 21.62
CA LEU A 82 12.15 -7.78 20.59
C LEU A 82 11.88 -7.08 19.25
N ILE A 83 12.95 -7.00 18.44
CA ILE A 83 12.93 -6.43 17.08
C ILE A 83 13.21 -7.57 16.10
N TYR A 84 12.31 -7.79 15.15
CA TYR A 84 12.41 -8.85 14.17
C TYR A 84 12.73 -8.30 12.78
N TRP A 85 13.66 -8.98 12.10
CA TRP A 85 14.12 -8.67 10.74
C TRP A 85 13.62 -9.70 9.71
N GLY A 86 12.87 -10.69 10.16
CA GLY A 86 12.28 -11.75 9.36
C GLY A 86 11.01 -12.27 10.03
N CYS A 87 10.40 -13.28 9.41
CA CYS A 87 9.26 -13.96 10.02
C CYS A 87 9.65 -14.64 11.32
N THR A 88 8.73 -14.70 12.28
CA THR A 88 8.93 -15.33 13.58
C THR A 88 7.76 -16.24 13.91
N GLU A 89 8.01 -17.30 14.66
CA GLU A 89 6.97 -18.18 15.21
C GLU A 89 6.53 -17.73 16.62
N ASP A 90 7.18 -16.69 17.16
CA ASP A 90 6.99 -16.26 18.54
C ASP A 90 5.54 -15.86 18.80
N GLY A 91 4.93 -16.51 19.80
CA GLY A 91 3.56 -16.25 20.22
C GLY A 91 2.47 -16.95 19.41
N ASP A 92 2.79 -17.64 18.30
CA ASP A 92 1.83 -18.51 17.60
C ASP A 92 1.83 -19.91 18.25
N SER A 93 0.65 -20.39 18.65
CA SER A 93 0.53 -21.67 19.38
C SER A 93 0.78 -22.90 18.51
N PHE A 94 0.81 -22.74 17.19
CA PHE A 94 0.99 -23.83 16.22
C PHE A 94 2.36 -23.78 15.53
N GLY A 95 3.25 -22.87 15.95
CA GLY A 95 4.58 -22.70 15.37
C GLY A 95 4.54 -22.17 13.93
N LYS A 96 3.48 -21.45 13.54
CA LYS A 96 3.43 -20.84 12.20
C LYS A 96 4.17 -19.52 12.17
N ALA A 97 5.12 -19.40 11.24
CA ALA A 97 5.87 -18.17 11.03
C ALA A 97 4.96 -17.04 10.54
N TRP A 98 5.09 -15.87 11.16
CA TRP A 98 4.30 -14.68 10.85
C TRP A 98 5.18 -13.43 10.85
N CYS A 99 4.68 -12.35 10.27
CA CYS A 99 5.32 -11.04 10.25
C CYS A 99 4.32 -9.92 10.46
N SER A 100 4.78 -8.76 10.97
CA SER A 100 3.92 -7.57 11.05
C SER A 100 3.83 -6.86 9.71
N LEU A 101 2.65 -6.27 9.44
CA LEU A 101 2.44 -5.35 8.32
C LEU A 101 2.66 -3.88 8.74
N THR A 102 3.19 -3.66 9.94
CA THR A 102 3.45 -2.34 10.52
C THR A 102 4.77 -2.36 11.25
N ARG A 103 5.37 -1.19 11.48
CA ARG A 103 6.63 -1.10 12.24
C ARG A 103 6.43 -1.48 13.71
N ASN A 104 5.27 -1.20 14.30
CA ASN A 104 5.01 -1.46 15.72
C ASN A 104 3.80 -2.37 15.90
N TYR A 105 4.03 -3.68 15.87
CA TYR A 105 2.97 -4.66 16.09
C TYR A 105 2.29 -4.46 17.46
N ASN A 106 3.04 -4.11 18.50
CA ASN A 106 2.46 -3.97 19.85
C ASN A 106 1.33 -2.93 19.90
N LYS A 107 1.43 -1.88 19.07
CA LYS A 107 0.41 -0.84 18.94
C LYS A 107 -0.68 -1.26 17.95
N ASP A 108 -0.28 -1.62 16.74
CA ASP A 108 -1.20 -1.71 15.60
C ASP A 108 -1.85 -3.11 15.51
N ARG A 109 -1.15 -4.15 15.99
CA ARG A 109 -1.58 -5.55 15.99
C ARG A 109 -1.99 -6.07 14.60
N VAL A 110 -1.36 -5.53 13.56
CA VAL A 110 -1.56 -5.95 12.16
C VAL A 110 -0.43 -6.86 11.72
N TRP A 111 -0.79 -8.04 11.20
CA TRP A 111 0.14 -9.08 10.82
C TRP A 111 -0.45 -10.01 9.76
N LYS A 112 0.41 -10.85 9.18
CA LYS A 112 0.01 -11.99 8.35
C LYS A 112 0.96 -13.17 8.59
N TYR A 113 0.49 -14.37 8.25
CA TYR A 113 1.38 -15.52 8.12
C TYR A 113 2.34 -15.31 6.94
N CYS A 114 3.54 -15.82 7.11
CA CYS A 114 4.49 -15.93 6.01
C CYS A 114 4.18 -17.19 5.19
N ASP A 115 4.45 -17.10 3.89
CA ASP A 115 4.39 -18.22 2.96
C ASP A 115 5.69 -19.04 3.01
#